data_AF-A0A8J3YIT0-F1
#
_entry.id   AF-A0A8J3YIT0-F1
#
_cell.length_a   1.000
_cell.length_b   1.000
_cell.length_c   1.000
_cell.angle_alpha   90.00
_cell.angle_beta   90.00
_cell.angle_gamma   90.00
#
_symmetry.space_group_name_H-M   'P 1'
#
loop_
_entity.id
_entity.type
_entity.pdbx_description
1 polymer ?
#
loop_
_entity_poly.entity_id
_entity_poly.type
_entity_poly.pdbx_seq_one_letter_code
_entity_poly.pdbx_strand_id
1 'polypeptide(L)'
;MSLPSPGDEILDAVRQVHWSQFDDADPGRTELAFRLVLTARSEGDGETAYDRLVDVLAHEHSGWVRRSAIPAGPLLVRVVEQCAGIPRSTALAVLVDLVSWSTAGSASVEVGEALRGAAQRLTPLLNRLTAGRQNKAIARSAGELLRVLG
;
A
#
# COMPACT_ATOMS: atom_id res chain seq x y z
N MET A 1 18.75 12.92 -21.61
CA MET A 1 17.85 11.81 -21.19
C MET A 1 17.33 12.14 -19.82
N SER A 2 16.02 12.24 -19.63
CA SER A 2 15.42 12.41 -18.31
C SER A 2 15.43 11.06 -17.58
N LEU A 3 15.78 11.06 -16.30
CA LEU A 3 15.63 9.86 -15.46
C LEU A 3 14.14 9.55 -15.28
N PRO A 4 13.76 8.26 -15.20
CA PRO A 4 12.37 7.87 -14.93
C PRO A 4 11.90 8.46 -13.60
N SER A 5 10.63 8.83 -13.51
CA SER A 5 10.09 9.29 -12.23
C SER A 5 9.99 8.12 -11.24
N PRO A 6 10.00 8.36 -9.92
CA PRO A 6 9.79 7.29 -8.95
C PRO A 6 8.49 6.51 -9.20
N GLY A 7 7.45 7.18 -9.72
CA GLY A 7 6.21 6.52 -10.10
C GLY A 7 6.37 5.55 -11.27
N ASP A 8 7.17 5.90 -12.28
CA ASP A 8 7.45 5.02 -13.42
C ASP A 8 8.23 3.78 -12.96
N GLU A 9 9.24 3.94 -12.11
CA GLU A 9 10.02 2.81 -11.56
C GLU A 9 9.19 1.87 -10.68
N ILE A 10 8.19 2.40 -9.97
CA ILE A 10 7.25 1.59 -9.19
C ILE A 10 6.30 0.86 -10.13
N LEU A 11 5.74 1.54 -11.13
CA LEU A 11 4.81 0.95 -12.07
C LEU A 11 5.47 -0.14 -12.94
N ASP A 12 6.73 0.04 -13.31
CA ASP A 12 7.50 -0.99 -14.00
C ASP A 12 7.75 -2.20 -13.09
N ALA A 13 8.01 -1.99 -11.80
CA ALA A 13 8.11 -3.09 -10.86
C ALA A 13 6.76 -3.83 -10.67
N VAL A 14 5.63 -3.11 -10.67
CA VAL A 14 4.28 -3.70 -10.66
C VAL A 14 4.09 -4.60 -11.88
N ARG A 15 4.51 -4.16 -13.08
CA ARG A 15 4.40 -4.94 -14.32
C ARG A 15 5.27 -6.20 -14.34
N GLN A 16 6.37 -6.21 -13.59
CA GLN A 16 7.28 -7.36 -13.50
C GLN A 16 6.77 -8.46 -12.56
N VAL A 17 5.77 -8.19 -11.72
CA VAL A 17 5.18 -9.20 -10.85
C VAL A 17 4.30 -10.15 -11.67
N HIS A 18 4.50 -11.45 -11.49
CA HIS A 18 3.64 -12.49 -12.05
C HIS A 18 2.34 -12.64 -11.23
N TRP A 19 1.45 -11.65 -11.33
CA TRP A 19 0.24 -11.54 -10.48
C TRP A 19 -0.65 -12.77 -10.49
N SER A 20 -0.75 -13.47 -11.62
CA SER A 20 -1.57 -14.69 -11.74
C SER A 20 -1.12 -15.83 -10.83
N GLN A 21 0.09 -15.77 -10.23
CA GLN A 21 0.55 -16.75 -9.24
C GLN A 21 -0.05 -16.52 -7.84
N PHE A 22 -0.76 -15.40 -7.63
CA PHE A 22 -1.29 -14.97 -6.34
C PHE A 22 -2.80 -14.81 -6.41
N ASP A 23 -3.53 -15.89 -6.11
CA ASP A 23 -5.01 -15.94 -6.11
C ASP A 23 -5.63 -15.51 -7.45
N ASP A 24 -4.98 -15.87 -8.56
CA ASP A 24 -5.36 -15.49 -9.93
C ASP A 24 -5.59 -13.97 -10.09
N ALA A 25 -4.85 -13.15 -9.33
CA ALA A 25 -4.95 -11.70 -9.41
C ALA A 25 -4.72 -11.21 -10.85
N ASP A 26 -5.69 -10.45 -11.35
CA ASP A 26 -5.65 -9.88 -12.69
C ASP A 26 -4.50 -8.84 -12.79
N PRO A 27 -3.49 -9.08 -13.66
CA PRO A 27 -2.36 -8.18 -13.82
C PRO A 27 -2.77 -6.78 -14.27
N GLY A 28 -3.74 -6.68 -15.18
CA GLY A 28 -4.21 -5.41 -15.73
C GLY A 28 -4.98 -4.59 -14.70
N ARG A 29 -5.83 -5.22 -13.89
CA ARG A 29 -6.52 -4.55 -12.77
C ARG A 29 -5.54 -4.10 -11.70
N THR A 30 -4.55 -4.94 -11.37
CA THR A 30 -3.54 -4.59 -10.38
C THR A 30 -2.66 -3.44 -10.83
N GLU A 31 -2.18 -3.46 -12.08
CA GLU A 31 -1.43 -2.35 -12.66
C GLU A 31 -2.24 -1.05 -12.65
N LEU A 32 -3.52 -1.12 -13.04
CA LEU A 32 -4.40 0.04 -13.03
C LEU A 32 -4.57 0.61 -11.61
N ALA A 33 -4.78 -0.24 -10.60
CA ALA A 33 -4.92 0.20 -9.21
C ALA A 33 -3.67 0.96 -8.71
N PHE A 34 -2.48 0.43 -8.96
CA PHE A 34 -1.22 1.12 -8.62
C PHE A 34 -1.05 2.43 -9.40
N ARG A 35 -1.39 2.43 -10.70
CA ARG A 35 -1.32 3.64 -11.52
C ARG A 35 -2.20 4.75 -10.96
N LEU A 36 -3.42 4.43 -10.56
CA LEU A 36 -4.36 5.39 -9.95
C LEU A 36 -3.76 6.02 -8.70
N VAL A 37 -3.14 5.23 -7.81
CA VAL A 37 -2.45 5.76 -6.63
C VAL A 37 -1.34 6.75 -7.02
N LEU A 38 -0.47 6.35 -7.96
CA LEU A 38 0.67 7.16 -8.38
C LEU A 38 0.25 8.49 -9.05
N THR A 39 -0.87 8.47 -9.77
CA THR A 39 -1.41 9.63 -10.47
C THR A 39 -2.37 10.46 -9.65
N ALA A 40 -2.80 10.03 -8.46
CA ALA A 40 -3.77 10.74 -7.65
C ALA A 40 -3.31 12.16 -7.30
N ARG A 41 -4.18 13.16 -7.49
CA ARG A 41 -3.90 14.58 -7.23
C ARG A 41 -4.91 15.23 -6.29
N SER A 42 -6.06 14.59 -6.07
CA SER A 42 -7.12 15.04 -5.18
C SER A 42 -7.51 13.96 -4.16
N GLU A 43 -8.25 14.34 -3.12
CA GLU A 43 -8.79 13.38 -2.14
C GLU A 43 -9.71 12.33 -2.80
N GLY A 44 -10.56 12.75 -3.76
CA GLY A 44 -11.42 11.83 -4.51
C GLY A 44 -10.66 10.85 -5.40
N ASP A 45 -9.53 11.26 -5.98
CA ASP A 45 -8.63 10.32 -6.68
C ASP A 45 -8.03 9.32 -5.69
N GLY A 46 -7.66 9.80 -4.50
CA GLY A 46 -7.09 8.99 -3.44
C GLY A 46 -8.06 7.93 -2.93
N GLU A 47 -9.33 8.27 -2.75
CA GLU A 47 -10.42 7.35 -2.39
C GLU A 47 -10.64 6.32 -3.50
N THR A 48 -10.78 6.78 -4.75
CA THR A 48 -10.93 5.88 -5.90
C THR A 48 -9.75 4.90 -6.01
N ALA A 49 -8.53 5.38 -5.80
CA ALA A 49 -7.34 4.55 -5.88
C ALA A 49 -7.21 3.57 -4.70
N TYR A 50 -7.65 3.99 -3.50
CA TYR A 50 -7.76 3.12 -2.34
C TYR A 50 -8.72 1.95 -2.61
N ASP A 51 -9.95 2.24 -3.05
CA ASP A 51 -10.97 1.22 -3.31
C ASP A 51 -10.48 0.19 -4.34
N ARG A 52 -9.83 0.67 -5.41
CA ARG A 52 -9.27 -0.20 -6.45
C ARG A 52 -8.14 -1.08 -5.95
N LEU A 53 -7.28 -0.60 -5.05
CA LEU A 53 -6.24 -1.41 -4.45
C LEU A 53 -6.84 -2.45 -3.49
N VAL A 54 -7.77 -2.05 -2.64
CA VAL A 54 -8.44 -2.96 -1.69
C VAL A 54 -9.18 -4.06 -2.45
N ASP A 55 -9.90 -3.74 -3.52
CA ASP A 55 -10.62 -4.70 -4.37
C ASP A 55 -9.70 -5.77 -5.01
N VAL A 56 -8.45 -5.43 -5.35
CA VAL A 56 -7.49 -6.40 -5.91
C VAL A 56 -6.63 -7.12 -4.86
N LEU A 57 -6.44 -6.52 -3.68
CA LEU A 57 -5.56 -7.06 -2.61
C LEU A 57 -6.33 -7.72 -1.46
N ALA A 58 -7.62 -7.50 -1.34
CA ALA A 58 -8.46 -8.00 -0.28
C ALA A 58 -9.91 -8.22 -0.76
N HIS A 59 -10.72 -8.86 0.08
CA HIS A 59 -12.17 -8.85 -0.06
C HIS A 59 -12.74 -7.69 0.76
N GLU A 60 -13.20 -6.65 0.07
CA GLU A 60 -13.73 -5.41 0.64
C GLU A 60 -14.78 -5.64 1.75
N HIS A 61 -15.62 -6.66 1.62
CA HIS A 61 -16.68 -6.94 2.60
C HIS A 61 -16.28 -7.81 3.79
N SER A 62 -15.26 -8.66 3.64
CA SER A 62 -14.83 -9.56 4.73
C SER A 62 -13.52 -9.14 5.39
N GLY A 63 -12.82 -8.14 4.83
CA GLY A 63 -11.47 -7.78 5.24
C GLY A 63 -10.44 -8.89 4.94
N TRP A 64 -10.81 -9.94 4.21
CA TRP A 64 -9.91 -11.06 3.94
C TRP A 64 -8.83 -10.64 2.95
N VAL A 65 -7.58 -10.59 3.41
CA VAL A 65 -6.42 -10.20 2.61
C VAL A 65 -5.97 -11.37 1.72
N ARG A 66 -5.79 -11.08 0.44
CA ARG A 66 -5.37 -12.04 -0.59
C ARG A 66 -3.85 -12.20 -0.61
N ARG A 67 -3.36 -13.31 -1.17
CA ARG A 67 -1.93 -13.57 -1.38
C ARG A 67 -1.28 -12.56 -2.31
N SER A 68 -2.04 -11.88 -3.17
CA SER A 68 -1.53 -10.78 -4.00
C SER A 68 -0.99 -9.61 -3.17
N ALA A 69 -1.39 -9.49 -1.90
CA ALA A 69 -0.84 -8.52 -0.97
C ALA A 69 0.65 -8.76 -0.63
N ILE A 70 1.16 -9.98 -0.80
CA ILE A 70 2.57 -10.34 -0.54
C ILE A 70 3.52 -9.52 -1.44
N PRO A 71 3.42 -9.59 -2.78
CA PRO A 71 4.24 -8.75 -3.65
C PRO A 71 3.81 -7.27 -3.65
N ALA A 72 2.54 -6.96 -3.36
CA ALA A 72 2.06 -5.58 -3.31
C ALA A 72 2.59 -4.79 -2.10
N GLY A 73 2.77 -5.41 -0.93
CA GLY A 73 3.25 -4.76 0.28
C GLY A 73 4.56 -3.99 0.08
N PRO A 74 5.64 -4.62 -0.42
CA PRO A 74 6.89 -3.93 -0.74
C PRO A 74 6.74 -2.80 -1.77
N LEU A 75 5.81 -2.92 -2.73
CA LEU A 75 5.55 -1.87 -3.73
C LEU A 75 4.84 -0.67 -3.09
N LEU A 76 3.87 -0.90 -2.21
CA LEU A 76 3.22 0.15 -1.42
C LEU A 76 4.20 0.86 -0.48
N VAL A 77 5.13 0.13 0.13
CA VAL A 77 6.23 0.70 0.92
C VAL A 77 7.05 1.68 0.07
N ARG A 78 7.40 1.31 -1.17
CA ARG A 78 8.10 2.22 -2.08
C ARG A 78 7.28 3.47 -2.40
N VAL A 79 5.97 3.36 -2.61
CA VAL A 79 5.10 4.53 -2.80
C VAL A 79 5.16 5.46 -1.59
N VAL A 80 5.07 4.91 -0.37
CA VAL A 80 5.15 5.71 0.86
C VAL A 80 6.49 6.42 1.00
N GLU A 81 7.60 5.74 0.69
CA GLU A 81 8.95 6.28 0.79
C GLU A 81 9.26 7.34 -0.28
N GLN A 82 8.89 7.06 -1.53
CA GLN A 82 9.39 7.79 -2.70
C GLN A 82 8.41 8.86 -3.22
N CYS A 83 7.11 8.71 -2.95
CA CYS A 83 6.10 9.69 -3.35
C CYS A 83 5.74 10.62 -2.19
N ALA A 84 5.09 11.75 -2.47
CA ALA A 84 4.57 12.69 -1.48
C ALA A 84 3.13 13.09 -1.80
N GLY A 85 2.42 13.69 -0.84
CA GLY A 85 1.03 14.12 -1.03
C GLY A 85 0.04 12.95 -1.02
N ILE A 86 -0.98 13.02 -1.89
CA ILE A 86 -2.06 12.03 -1.97
C ILE A 86 -1.55 10.60 -2.22
N PRO A 87 -0.63 10.31 -3.18
CA PRO A 87 -0.13 8.94 -3.39
C PRO A 87 0.44 8.29 -2.12
N ARG A 88 1.24 9.04 -1.34
CA ARG A 88 1.78 8.58 -0.07
C ARG A 88 0.67 8.30 0.93
N SER A 89 -0.28 9.23 1.07
CA SER A 89 -1.38 9.09 2.01
C SER A 89 -2.26 7.88 1.70
N THR A 90 -2.61 7.69 0.42
CA THR A 90 -3.41 6.55 -0.05
C THR A 90 -2.68 5.22 0.18
N ALA A 91 -1.41 5.11 -0.21
CA ALA A 91 -0.64 3.88 0.01
C ALA A 91 -0.48 3.55 1.50
N LEU A 92 -0.33 4.58 2.35
CA LEU A 92 -0.26 4.39 3.79
C LEU A 92 -1.58 3.90 4.39
N ALA A 93 -2.73 4.43 3.92
CA ALA A 93 -4.04 3.96 4.33
C ALA A 93 -4.27 2.49 3.96
N VAL A 94 -3.97 2.11 2.72
CA VAL A 94 -4.05 0.70 2.27
C VAL A 94 -3.16 -0.20 3.13
N LEU A 95 -1.92 0.20 3.41
CA LEU A 95 -1.02 -0.59 4.28
C LEU A 95 -1.56 -0.74 5.71
N VAL A 96 -2.18 0.30 6.28
CA VAL A 96 -2.82 0.21 7.60
C VAL A 96 -3.88 -0.88 7.60
N ASP A 97 -4.78 -0.89 6.62
CA ASP A 97 -5.88 -1.84 6.59
C ASP A 97 -5.40 -3.27 6.32
N LEU A 98 -4.54 -3.46 5.31
CA LEU A 98 -3.99 -4.79 5.00
C LEU A 98 -3.26 -5.40 6.19
N VAL A 99 -2.44 -4.62 6.90
CA VAL A 99 -1.74 -5.11 8.09
C VAL A 99 -2.74 -5.34 9.23
N SER A 100 -3.66 -4.42 9.49
CA SER A 100 -4.65 -4.53 10.57
C SER A 100 -5.52 -5.78 10.40
N TRP A 101 -6.09 -5.98 9.22
CA TRP A 101 -6.91 -7.16 8.91
C TRP A 101 -6.11 -8.46 9.02
N SER A 102 -4.87 -8.46 8.55
CA SER A 102 -3.99 -9.62 8.70
C SER A 102 -3.71 -9.94 10.18
N THR A 103 -3.47 -8.93 11.01
CA THR A 103 -3.28 -9.14 12.47
C THR A 103 -4.55 -9.59 13.19
N ALA A 104 -5.72 -9.23 12.66
CA ALA A 104 -7.02 -9.68 13.15
C ALA A 104 -7.39 -11.11 12.69
N GLY A 105 -6.49 -11.80 11.97
CA GLY A 105 -6.72 -13.17 11.48
C GLY A 105 -7.48 -13.25 10.15
N SER A 106 -7.68 -12.12 9.47
CA SER A 106 -8.33 -12.06 8.15
C SER A 106 -7.31 -12.22 7.02
N ALA A 107 -6.38 -13.16 7.16
CA ALA A 107 -5.36 -13.50 6.18
C ALA A 107 -4.74 -14.85 6.54
N SER A 108 -4.00 -15.46 5.59
CA SER A 108 -3.06 -16.52 5.96
C SER A 108 -1.88 -15.95 6.78
N VAL A 109 -1.24 -16.79 7.59
CA VAL A 109 -0.05 -16.39 8.38
C VAL A 109 1.05 -15.85 7.46
N GLU A 110 1.29 -16.50 6.32
CA GLU A 110 2.26 -16.08 5.30
C GLU A 110 2.00 -14.63 4.84
N VAL A 111 0.75 -14.29 4.53
CA VAL A 111 0.36 -12.95 4.08
C VAL A 111 0.58 -11.92 5.19
N GLY A 112 0.17 -12.23 6.41
CA GLY A 112 0.33 -11.34 7.55
C GLY A 112 1.80 -11.07 7.90
N GLU A 113 2.65 -12.10 7.87
CA GLU A 113 4.09 -11.96 8.11
C GLU A 113 4.78 -11.15 7.01
N ALA A 114 4.44 -11.42 5.73
CA ALA A 114 5.00 -10.68 4.61
C ALA A 114 4.64 -9.18 4.67
N LEU A 115 3.37 -8.85 4.95
CA LEU A 115 2.90 -7.48 5.08
C LEU A 115 3.52 -6.77 6.29
N ARG A 116 3.58 -7.43 7.45
CA ARG A 116 4.23 -6.89 8.64
C ARG A 116 5.71 -6.63 8.37
N GLY A 117 6.43 -7.59 7.77
CA GLY A 117 7.84 -7.45 7.43
C GLY A 117 8.10 -6.31 6.44
N ALA A 118 7.25 -6.14 5.43
CA ALA A 118 7.33 -5.01 4.51
C ALA A 118 7.10 -3.68 5.25
N ALA A 119 6.02 -3.56 6.01
CA ALA A 119 5.64 -2.33 6.71
C ALA A 119 6.63 -1.95 7.84
N GLN A 120 7.28 -2.92 8.50
CA GLN A 120 8.32 -2.65 9.51
C GLN A 120 9.49 -1.82 8.95
N ARG A 121 9.81 -1.95 7.66
CA ARG A 121 10.85 -1.13 7.00
C ARG A 121 10.52 0.37 7.03
N LEU A 122 9.24 0.72 7.10
CA LEU A 122 8.81 2.11 7.18
C LEU A 122 9.01 2.73 8.57
N THR A 123 9.30 1.97 9.63
CA THR A 123 9.34 2.45 11.03
C THR A 123 10.08 3.78 11.20
N PRO A 124 11.30 3.99 10.66
CA PRO A 124 12.00 5.28 10.78
C PRO A 124 11.27 6.43 10.07
N LEU A 125 10.63 6.17 8.92
CA LEU A 125 9.82 7.15 8.21
C LEU A 125 8.52 7.44 8.95
N LEU A 126 7.81 6.42 9.45
CA LEU A 126 6.57 6.58 10.21
C LEU A 126 6.80 7.43 11.46
N ASN A 127 7.88 7.18 12.21
CA ASN A 127 8.27 7.99 13.38
C ASN A 127 8.52 9.47 13.02
N ARG A 128 9.09 9.75 11.83
CA ARG A 128 9.25 11.12 11.35
C ARG A 128 7.91 11.76 10.94
N LEU A 129 7.03 10.98 10.30
CA LEU A 129 5.71 11.45 9.87
C LEU A 129 4.80 11.75 11.05
N THR A 130 4.82 10.95 12.11
CA THR A 130 4.04 11.20 13.34
C THR A 130 4.53 12.42 14.12
N ALA A 131 5.84 12.67 14.13
CA ALA A 131 6.42 13.86 14.74
C ALA A 131 6.15 15.16 13.93
N GLY A 132 5.82 15.04 12.64
CA GLY A 132 5.55 16.16 11.74
C GLY A 132 4.19 16.82 11.99
N ARG A 133 4.15 18.16 12.02
CA ARG A 133 2.92 18.94 12.32
C ARG A 133 2.08 19.34 11.10
N GLN A 134 2.54 19.09 9.89
CA GLN A 134 1.98 19.72 8.68
C GLN A 134 0.84 18.91 8.01
N ASN A 135 0.73 17.61 8.22
CA ASN A 135 -0.35 16.80 7.65
C ASN A 135 -0.91 15.81 8.67
N LYS A 136 -2.03 16.21 9.31
CA LYS A 136 -2.67 15.44 10.40
C LYS A 136 -3.18 14.07 9.95
N ALA A 137 -3.62 13.94 8.69
CA ALA A 137 -4.10 12.67 8.16
C ALA A 137 -2.95 11.66 8.02
N ILE A 138 -1.85 12.07 7.38
CA ILE A 138 -0.65 11.23 7.25
C ILE A 138 -0.07 10.88 8.62
N ALA A 139 0.01 11.83 9.55
CA ALA A 139 0.50 11.58 10.90
C ALA A 139 -0.39 10.56 11.64
N ARG A 140 -1.72 10.63 11.48
CA ARG A 140 -2.66 9.66 12.05
C ARG A 140 -2.43 8.26 11.48
N SER A 141 -2.44 8.10 10.16
CA SER A 141 -2.23 6.80 9.51
C SER A 141 -0.85 6.22 9.83
N ALA A 142 0.19 7.07 9.96
CA ALA A 142 1.52 6.61 10.36
C ALA A 142 1.55 6.11 11.81
N GLY A 143 0.88 6.82 12.72
CA GLY A 143 0.76 6.40 14.12
C GLY A 143 -0.06 5.12 14.27
N GLU A 144 -1.11 4.98 13.46
CA GLU A 144 -1.92 3.77 13.43
C GLU A 144 -1.12 2.57 12.90
N LEU A 145 -0.37 2.73 11.81
CA LEU A 145 0.49 1.65 11.32
C LEU A 145 1.54 1.25 12.36
N LEU A 146 2.17 2.22 13.04
CA LEU A 146 3.09 1.92 14.15
C LEU A 146 2.43 1.15 15.29
N ARG A 147 1.19 1.51 15.66
CA ARG A 147 0.40 0.82 16.69
C ARG A 147 0.09 -0.63 16.31
N VAL A 148 -0.15 -0.91 15.03
CA VAL A 148 -0.46 -2.26 14.55
C VAL A 148 0.81 -3.12 14.43
N LEU A 149 1.97 -2.49 14.25
CA LEU A 149 3.27 -3.17 14.12
C LEU A 149 3.95 -3.50 15.46
N GLY A 150 3.59 -2.81 16.55
CA GLY A 150 4.15 -3.00 17.91
C GLY A 150 3.22 -3.79 18.82
#